data_AF-A0A3D0LGU9-F1
#
_entry.id   AF-A0A3D0LGU9-F1
#
_cell.length_a   1.000
_cell.length_b   1.000
_cell.length_c   1.000
_cell.angle_alpha   90.00
_cell.angle_beta   90.00
_cell.angle_gamma   90.00
#
_symmetry.space_group_name_H-M   'P 1'
#
loop_
_entity.id
_entity.type
_entity.pdbx_description
1 polymer ?
#
loop_
_entity_poly.entity_id
_entity_poly.type
_entity_poly.pdbx_seq_one_letter_code
_entity_poly.pdbx_strand_id
1 'polypeptide(L)'
;VGRKTANVVRGNIYNEPSIVVDTHVKRVSKLLGLTANDDPEKVEYDLMKVLPKEQWILFNIQVIAHGRKVCIARRPKCSECVLREVCRSAHKA
;
A
#
# COMPACT_ATOMS: atom_id res chain seq x y z
N VAL A 1 2.36 -23.75 22.87
CA VAL A 1 2.51 -23.78 21.39
C VAL A 1 2.07 -22.43 20.85
N GLY A 2 3.02 -21.58 20.47
CA GLY A 2 2.80 -20.15 20.26
C GLY A 2 2.16 -19.82 18.91
N ARG A 3 1.35 -18.75 18.89
CA ARG A 3 0.70 -18.14 17.69
C ARG A 3 1.61 -17.96 16.48
N LYS A 4 2.93 -18.00 16.67
CA LYS A 4 3.96 -17.91 15.62
C LYS A 4 3.86 -19.02 14.58
N THR A 5 3.49 -20.25 14.95
CA THR A 5 3.45 -21.38 14.01
C THR A 5 2.19 -21.38 13.14
N ALA A 6 1.07 -20.85 13.63
CA ALA A 6 -0.20 -20.78 12.89
C ALA A 6 -0.15 -19.77 11.72
N ASN A 7 0.62 -18.69 11.85
CA ASN A 7 0.75 -17.70 10.78
C ASN A 7 1.69 -18.15 9.64
N VAL A 8 2.63 -19.05 9.89
CA VAL A 8 3.54 -19.57 8.85
C VAL A 8 2.82 -20.53 7.89
N VAL A 9 1.79 -21.26 8.37
CA VAL A 9 1.04 -22.22 7.55
C VAL A 9 0.00 -21.52 6.66
N ARG A 10 -0.62 -20.40 7.11
CA ARG A 10 -1.60 -19.67 6.27
C ARG A 10 -0.98 -18.88 5.11
N GLY A 11 0.29 -18.51 5.20
CA GLY A 11 0.95 -17.75 4.14
C GLY A 11 1.40 -18.57 2.91
N ASN A 12 1.53 -19.90 3.04
CA ASN A 12 2.09 -20.74 1.97
C ASN A 12 1.05 -21.36 1.04
N ILE A 13 -0.26 -21.26 1.32
CA ILE A 13 -1.27 -22.12 0.68
C ILE A 13 -2.19 -21.40 -0.32
N TYR A 14 -2.41 -20.08 -0.24
CA TYR A 14 -3.65 -19.57 -0.83
C TYR A 14 -3.66 -19.19 -2.31
N ASN A 15 -2.53 -18.91 -2.98
CA ASN A 15 -2.53 -18.58 -4.41
C ASN A 15 -3.65 -17.59 -4.84
N GLU A 16 -4.10 -16.78 -3.88
CA GLU A 16 -5.17 -15.81 -4.01
C GLU A 16 -4.48 -14.49 -4.34
N PRO A 17 -5.01 -13.72 -5.31
CA PRO A 17 -4.53 -12.37 -5.50
C PRO A 17 -4.58 -11.70 -4.13
N SER A 18 -3.44 -11.22 -3.65
CA SER A 18 -3.31 -10.56 -2.35
C SER A 18 -2.55 -9.25 -2.56
N ILE A 19 -2.85 -8.26 -1.73
CA ILE A 19 -2.18 -6.96 -1.85
C ILE A 19 -0.92 -7.04 -1.00
N VAL A 20 0.21 -7.31 -1.66
CA VAL A 20 1.53 -7.31 -1.01
C VAL A 20 1.89 -5.90 -0.52
N VAL A 21 1.74 -5.66 0.78
CA VAL A 21 2.07 -4.37 1.40
C VAL A 21 3.57 -4.27 1.66
N ASP A 22 4.29 -3.60 0.75
CA ASP A 22 5.69 -3.22 0.96
C ASP A 22 5.81 -1.83 1.64
N THR A 23 7.05 -1.38 1.85
CA THR A 23 7.31 -0.06 2.47
C THR A 23 6.82 1.11 1.61
N HIS A 24 6.78 0.96 0.29
CA HIS A 24 6.29 1.99 -0.63
C HIS A 24 4.77 2.04 -0.61
N VAL A 25 4.10 0.89 -0.74
CA VAL A 25 2.66 0.71 -0.71
C VAL A 25 2.10 1.20 0.61
N LYS A 26 2.64 0.74 1.74
CA LYS A 26 2.23 1.22 3.08
C LYS A 26 2.25 2.75 3.14
N ARG A 27 3.37 3.36 2.75
CA ARG A 27 3.55 4.81 2.86
C ARG A 27 2.64 5.56 1.88
N VAL A 28 2.61 5.18 0.61
CA VAL A 28 1.80 5.86 -0.42
C VAL A 28 0.32 5.72 -0.07
N SER A 29 -0.14 4.54 0.33
CA SER A 29 -1.52 4.33 0.78
C SER A 29 -1.89 5.19 1.99
N LYS A 30 -0.96 5.38 2.94
CA LYS A 30 -1.16 6.28 4.09
C LYS A 30 -1.22 7.75 3.67
N LEU A 31 -0.35 8.20 2.76
CA LEU A 31 -0.32 9.58 2.25
C LEU A 31 -1.56 9.93 1.42
N LEU A 32 -2.05 8.96 0.63
CA LEU A 32 -3.31 9.07 -0.11
C LEU A 32 -4.54 8.98 0.81
N GLY A 33 -4.37 8.55 2.06
CA GLY A 33 -5.46 8.39 3.01
C GLY A 33 -6.34 7.16 2.75
N LEU A 34 -5.81 6.15 2.05
CA LEU A 34 -6.48 4.85 1.83
C LEU A 34 -6.51 4.00 3.10
N THR A 35 -5.58 4.23 4.03
CA THR A 35 -5.51 3.56 5.32
C THR A 35 -4.96 4.51 6.39
N ALA A 36 -5.39 4.32 7.63
CA ALA A 36 -4.81 4.95 8.82
C ALA A 36 -3.90 4.00 9.60
N ASN A 37 -3.85 2.72 9.22
CA ASN A 37 -3.13 1.69 9.94
C ASN A 37 -1.64 1.68 9.57
N ASP A 38 -0.81 1.26 10.51
CA ASP A 38 0.62 1.03 10.31
C ASP A 38 1.00 -0.45 10.20
N ASP A 39 0.09 -1.34 10.60
CA ASP A 39 0.30 -2.78 10.50
C ASP A 39 0.07 -3.23 9.05
N PRO A 40 1.06 -3.87 8.38
CA PRO A 40 0.91 -4.34 7.00
C PRO A 40 -0.32 -5.23 6.79
N GLU A 41 -0.66 -6.08 7.76
CA GLU A 41 -1.83 -6.96 7.67
C GLU A 41 -3.13 -6.14 7.66
N LYS A 42 -3.23 -5.13 8.53
CA LYS A 42 -4.40 -4.23 8.55
C LYS A 42 -4.48 -3.35 7.31
N VAL A 43 -3.34 -2.87 6.81
CA VAL A 43 -3.27 -2.08 5.58
C VAL A 43 -3.73 -2.90 4.39
N GLU A 44 -3.34 -4.17 4.31
CA GLU A 44 -3.81 -5.09 3.29
C GLU A 44 -5.34 -5.22 3.34
N TYR A 45 -5.91 -5.51 4.50
CA TYR A 45 -7.37 -5.60 4.66
C TYR A 45 -8.10 -4.30 4.31
N ASP A 46 -7.53 -3.13 4.63
CA ASP A 46 -8.11 -1.85 4.26
C ASP A 46 -8.09 -1.66 2.74
N LEU A 47 -6.97 -1.96 2.08
CA LEU A 47 -6.83 -1.85 0.64
C LEU A 47 -7.73 -2.84 -0.10
N MET A 48 -7.92 -4.05 0.44
CA MET A 48 -8.86 -5.04 -0.11
C MET A 48 -10.32 -4.58 -0.09
N LYS A 49 -10.69 -3.70 0.86
CA LYS A 49 -12.05 -3.12 0.93
C LYS A 49 -12.23 -1.95 -0.03
N VAL A 50 -11.16 -1.24 -0.35
CA VAL A 50 -11.20 -0.03 -1.18
C VAL A 50 -10.99 -0.35 -2.67
N LEU A 51 -10.15 -1.33 -2.98
CA LEU A 51 -9.76 -1.67 -4.35
C LEU A 51 -10.47 -2.93 -4.84
N PRO A 52 -10.95 -2.97 -6.09
CA PRO A 52 -11.50 -4.17 -6.70
C PRO A 52 -10.39 -5.23 -6.90
N LYS A 53 -10.74 -6.52 -6.72
CA LYS A 53 -9.81 -7.66 -6.70
C LYS A 53 -8.93 -7.75 -7.95
N GLU A 54 -9.50 -7.40 -9.09
CA GLU A 54 -8.84 -7.42 -10.40
C GLU A 54 -7.69 -6.41 -10.49
N GLN A 55 -7.73 -5.36 -9.67
CA GLN A 55 -6.72 -4.29 -9.68
C GLN A 55 -5.61 -4.48 -8.65
N TRP A 56 -5.68 -5.48 -7.76
CA TRP A 56 -4.73 -5.63 -6.65
C TRP A 56 -3.28 -5.76 -7.11
N ILE A 57 -3.04 -6.58 -8.13
CA ILE A 57 -1.69 -6.77 -8.70
C ILE A 57 -1.21 -5.50 -9.41
N LEU A 58 -2.07 -4.92 -10.24
CA LEU A 58 -1.73 -3.72 -11.02
C LEU A 58 -1.44 -2.53 -10.11
N PHE A 59 -2.27 -2.34 -9.08
CA PHE A 59 -2.09 -1.30 -8.07
C PHE A 59 -0.73 -1.44 -7.38
N ASN A 60 -0.34 -2.64 -6.96
CA ASN A 60 0.97 -2.87 -6.35
C ASN A 60 2.13 -2.42 -7.25
N ILE A 61 2.14 -2.88 -8.51
CA ILE A 61 3.21 -2.53 -9.45
C ILE A 61 3.26 -1.01 -9.67
N GLN A 62 2.10 -0.38 -9.87
CA GLN A 62 2.00 1.06 -10.10
C GLN A 62 2.45 1.87 -8.89
N VAL A 63 2.03 1.48 -7.69
CA VAL A 63 2.34 2.18 -6.44
C VAL A 63 3.82 2.03 -6.08
N ILE A 64 4.41 0.87 -6.29
CA ILE A 64 5.85 0.66 -6.11
C ILE A 64 6.64 1.54 -7.10
N ALA A 65 6.27 1.53 -8.38
CA ALA A 65 6.92 2.36 -9.39
C ALA A 65 6.78 3.85 -9.06
N HIS A 66 5.60 4.29 -8.64
CA HIS A 66 5.33 5.67 -8.25
C HIS A 66 6.10 6.06 -6.98
N GLY A 67 6.12 5.19 -5.96
CA GLY A 67 6.83 5.40 -4.71
C GLY A 67 8.35 5.48 -4.86
N ARG A 68 8.90 4.86 -5.91
CA ARG A 68 10.33 4.92 -6.27
C ARG A 68 10.68 6.12 -7.14
N LYS A 69 9.84 6.51 -8.09
CA LYS A 69 10.14 7.58 -9.07
C LYS A 69 9.65 8.97 -8.67
N VAL A 70 8.49 9.07 -8.01
CA VAL A 70 7.77 10.33 -7.78
C VAL A 70 7.60 10.59 -6.29
N CYS A 71 6.92 9.69 -5.57
CA CYS A 71 6.67 9.83 -4.14
C CYS A 71 7.86 9.33 -3.30
N ILE A 72 9.05 9.87 -3.54
CA ILE A 72 10.31 9.43 -2.93
C ILE A 72 10.32 9.76 -1.43
N ALA A 73 10.98 8.91 -0.62
CA ALA A 73 11.04 9.11 0.83
C ALA A 73 11.75 10.42 1.16
N ARG A 74 11.20 11.19 2.12
CA ARG A 74 11.74 12.46 2.62
C ARG A 74 11.76 13.62 1.60
N ARG A 75 11.76 13.35 0.30
CA ARG A 75 11.74 14.37 -0.78
C ARG A 75 10.76 13.96 -1.90
N PRO A 76 9.44 13.91 -1.63
CA PRO A 76 8.46 13.59 -2.65
C PRO A 76 8.37 14.71 -3.69
N LYS A 77 8.29 14.35 -4.97
CA LYS A 77 8.10 15.29 -6.08
C LYS A 77 6.63 15.65 -6.25
N CYS A 78 6.02 16.26 -5.23
CA CYS A 78 4.58 16.56 -5.21
C CYS A 78 4.14 17.44 -6.39
N SER A 79 5.01 18.33 -6.89
CA SER A 79 4.74 19.19 -8.06
C SER A 79 4.53 18.40 -9.36
N GLU A 80 5.22 17.27 -9.52
CA GLU A 80 5.15 16.40 -10.71
C GLU A 80 4.20 15.20 -10.47
N CYS A 81 3.55 15.13 -9.31
CA CYS A 81 2.74 13.99 -8.93
C CYS A 81 1.34 14.06 -9.54
N VAL A 82 1.00 13.06 -10.35
CA VAL A 82 -0.35 12.91 -10.94
C VAL A 82 -1.45 12.74 -9.88
N LEU A 83 -1.09 12.27 -8.68
CA LEU A 83 -2.03 12.11 -7.57
C LEU A 83 -2.09 13.33 -6.64
N ARG A 84 -1.45 14.46 -7.00
CA ARG A 84 -1.36 15.63 -6.14
C ARG A 84 -2.73 16.12 -5.67
N GLU A 85 -3.68 16.23 -6.59
CA GLU A 85 -5.03 16.77 -6.32
C GLU A 85 -5.84 15.90 -5.36
N VAL A 86 -5.61 14.59 -5.35
CA VAL A 86 -6.29 13.64 -4.47
C VAL A 86 -5.47 13.28 -3.22
N CYS A 87 -4.19 13.67 -3.18
CA CYS A 87 -3.28 13.34 -2.10
C CYS A 87 -3.47 14.31 -0.92
N ARG A 88 -4.06 13.81 0.17
CA ARG A 88 -4.28 14.58 1.41
C ARG A 88 -2.99 15.13 2.00
N SER A 89 -1.86 14.44 1.83
CA SER A 89 -0.56 14.90 2.32
C SER A 89 0.10 15.96 1.44
N ALA A 90 -0.30 16.11 0.17
CA ALA A 90 0.28 17.10 -0.73
C ALA A 90 -0.20 18.54 -0.45
N HIS A 91 -1.40 18.68 0.14
CA HIS A 91 -2.01 19.98 0.48
C HIS A 91 -1.72 20.43 1.93
N LYS A 92 -0.94 19.66 2.69
CA LYS A 92 -0.55 19.99 4.08
C LYS A 92 0.79 20.74 4.19
N ALA A 93 1.29 21.28 3.08
CA ALA A 93 2.52 22.07 3.02
C ALA A 93 2.20 23.55 2.85
#